data_AF-A0A2K0TIT9-F1
#
_entry.id   AF-A0A2K0TIT9-F1
#
_cell.length_a   1.000
_cell.length_b   1.000
_cell.length_c   1.000
_cell.angle_alpha   90.00
_cell.angle_beta   90.00
_cell.angle_gamma   90.00
#
_symmetry.space_group_name_H-M   'P 1'
#
loop_
_entity.id
_entity.type
_entity.pdbx_description
1 polymer ?
#
loop_
_entity_poly.entity_id
_entity_poly.type
_entity_poly.pdbx_seq_one_letter_code
_entity_poly.pdbx_strand_id
1 'polypeptide(L)'
;MSRQLNDESIIIAPPPWTLKVDVYTAPFWISASQAQDFPFDIAYSPLELSSQFADLESSRPVGGVGGIQVIRYKETPVGPYDELVIIPGKFEWTKQDSNDECTSGHSYKATRLYVSQKHTCFNGRTNWNIPKHLARFDWEEAPDKSLTVRVYPYDTSNDKTEATVSPTPFFQATMKRIPLIPSFPFSSKWLSHIGIDLECVHPPLPEGRGSQGELPGTKSWCAFTPAFSGKAVGLMTFDMKQYFEDDKKGSQRNENFWPGLGRRRVGVAMENATLVLDSREI
;
A
#
# COMPACT_ATOMS: atom_id res chain seq x y z
N MET A 1 -32.43 -8.67 -7.57
CA MET A 1 -31.37 -9.60 -8.01
C MET A 1 -30.05 -9.01 -7.55
N SER A 2 -29.23 -9.60 -6.70
CA SER A 2 -29.27 -10.88 -5.99
C SER A 2 -28.36 -10.69 -4.75
N ARG A 3 -28.92 -10.98 -3.58
CA ARG A 3 -28.22 -11.03 -2.29
C ARG A 3 -27.39 -12.33 -2.27
N GLN A 4 -26.35 -12.39 -3.11
CA GLN A 4 -25.58 -13.61 -3.38
C GLN A 4 -24.12 -13.29 -3.68
N LEU A 5 -23.50 -12.47 -2.83
CA LEU A 5 -22.05 -12.33 -2.76
C LEU A 5 -21.65 -12.65 -1.32
N ASN A 6 -20.72 -13.59 -1.16
CA ASN A 6 -20.00 -13.97 0.07
C ASN A 6 -20.57 -15.07 0.97
N ASP A 7 -20.81 -16.26 0.41
CA ASP A 7 -20.76 -17.52 1.19
C ASP A 7 -19.50 -18.36 0.89
N GLU A 8 -18.58 -17.84 0.08
CA GLU A 8 -17.32 -18.54 -0.21
C GLU A 8 -16.29 -18.27 0.88
N SER A 9 -15.73 -19.35 1.43
CA SER A 9 -14.61 -19.32 2.36
C SER A 9 -13.40 -18.60 1.78
N ILE A 10 -12.58 -17.99 2.63
CA ILE A 10 -11.34 -17.36 2.21
C ILE A 10 -10.38 -18.42 1.64
N ILE A 11 -10.00 -18.27 0.36
CA ILE A 11 -8.91 -19.03 -0.25
C ILE A 11 -7.61 -18.71 0.49
N ILE A 12 -6.98 -19.73 1.06
CA ILE A 12 -5.67 -19.62 1.72
C ILE A 12 -4.57 -19.94 0.69
N ALA A 13 -3.61 -19.04 0.55
CA ALA A 13 -2.52 -19.12 -0.41
C ALA A 13 -1.20 -18.70 0.26
N PRO A 14 -0.40 -19.66 0.75
CA PRO A 14 0.89 -19.35 1.40
C PRO A 14 1.93 -18.79 0.41
N PRO A 15 2.99 -18.12 0.90
CA PRO A 15 4.12 -17.69 0.08
C PRO A 15 4.93 -18.89 -0.45
N PRO A 16 5.77 -18.70 -1.49
CA PRO A 16 6.00 -17.46 -2.23
C PRO A 16 4.93 -17.20 -3.29
N TRP A 17 4.69 -15.92 -3.59
CA TRP A 17 3.79 -15.49 -4.67
C TRP A 17 4.60 -14.94 -5.84
N THR A 18 4.35 -15.47 -7.04
CA THR A 18 4.80 -14.88 -8.31
C THR A 18 3.60 -14.32 -9.04
N LEU A 19 3.62 -13.01 -9.30
CA LEU A 19 2.44 -12.24 -9.66
C LEU A 19 2.66 -11.53 -10.98
N LYS A 20 1.61 -11.43 -11.81
CA LYS A 20 1.58 -10.54 -12.98
C LYS A 20 0.82 -9.28 -12.65
N VAL A 21 1.46 -8.13 -12.85
CA VAL A 21 0.92 -6.84 -12.38
C VAL A 21 1.13 -5.71 -13.38
N ASP A 22 0.23 -4.74 -13.36
CA ASP A 22 0.52 -3.37 -13.77
C ASP A 22 0.72 -2.54 -12.50
N VAL A 23 1.89 -1.94 -12.32
CA VAL A 23 2.19 -1.08 -11.16
C VAL A 23 2.45 0.34 -11.60
N TYR A 24 1.74 1.28 -10.97
CA TYR A 24 1.87 2.71 -11.15
C TYR A 24 2.40 3.31 -9.84
N THR A 25 3.66 3.75 -9.85
CA THR A 25 4.33 4.26 -8.64
C THR A 25 4.56 5.76 -8.77
N ALA A 26 4.01 6.53 -7.83
CA ALA A 26 4.33 7.94 -7.61
C ALA A 26 5.34 8.05 -6.45
N PRO A 27 6.65 8.13 -6.75
CA PRO A 27 7.67 8.25 -5.71
C PRO A 27 7.63 9.63 -5.06
N PHE A 28 8.00 9.67 -3.79
CA PHE A 28 8.21 10.91 -3.06
C PHE A 28 9.35 10.77 -2.06
N TRP A 29 9.77 11.92 -1.51
CA TRP A 29 10.79 12.00 -0.49
C TRP A 29 10.18 12.64 0.76
N ILE A 30 10.46 12.05 1.91
CA ILE A 30 10.16 12.61 3.24
C ILE A 30 11.50 12.94 3.90
N SER A 31 11.71 14.20 4.30
CA SER A 31 12.89 14.58 5.10
C SER A 31 12.80 14.04 6.52
N ALA A 32 13.93 13.98 7.24
CA ALA A 32 13.93 13.63 8.66
C ALA A 32 13.03 14.56 9.50
N SER A 33 12.94 15.85 9.16
CA SER A 33 12.02 16.78 9.82
C SER A 33 10.54 16.45 9.53
N GLN A 34 10.18 16.15 8.27
CA GLN A 34 8.83 15.72 7.92
C GLN A 34 8.46 14.37 8.55
N ALA A 35 9.45 13.51 8.81
CA ALA A 35 9.23 12.24 9.52
C ALA A 35 8.95 12.44 11.01
N GLN A 36 9.37 13.55 11.63
CA GLN A 36 9.00 13.89 13.01
C GLN A 36 7.52 14.32 13.08
N ASP A 37 7.05 15.07 12.09
CA ASP A 37 5.65 15.49 11.94
C ASP A 37 4.85 14.51 11.06
N PHE A 38 4.97 13.21 11.35
CA PHE A 38 4.41 12.16 10.51
C PHE A 38 2.87 12.18 10.50
N PRO A 39 2.20 12.08 9.32
CA PRO A 39 0.75 12.20 9.21
C PRO A 39 0.04 10.88 9.55
N PHE A 40 0.04 10.49 10.83
CA PHE A 40 -0.47 9.19 11.31
C PHE A 40 -1.91 8.88 10.90
N ASP A 41 -2.79 9.88 10.86
CA ASP A 41 -4.20 9.73 10.51
C ASP A 41 -4.43 9.39 9.03
N ILE A 42 -3.51 9.79 8.16
CA ILE A 42 -3.48 9.41 6.74
C ILE A 42 -2.71 8.10 6.58
N ALA A 43 -1.59 7.97 7.27
CA ALA A 43 -0.63 6.89 7.08
C ALA A 43 -1.09 5.54 7.60
N TYR A 44 -2.05 5.47 8.53
CA TYR A 44 -2.57 4.24 9.10
C TYR A 44 -4.10 4.19 9.05
N SER A 45 -4.66 2.97 9.00
CA SER A 45 -6.07 2.74 9.33
C SER A 45 -6.28 2.95 10.84
N PRO A 46 -7.49 3.31 11.32
CA PRO A 46 -7.78 3.38 12.75
C PRO A 46 -7.44 2.11 13.52
N LEU A 47 -7.56 0.93 12.89
CA LEU A 47 -7.23 -0.36 13.52
C LEU A 47 -5.74 -0.41 13.90
N GLU A 48 -4.84 -0.27 12.93
CA GLU A 48 -3.40 -0.33 13.16
C GLU A 48 -2.86 0.86 13.96
N LEU A 49 -3.43 2.06 13.78
CA LEU A 49 -3.05 3.26 14.53
C LEU A 49 -3.22 3.07 16.04
N SER A 50 -4.20 2.27 16.46
CA SER A 50 -4.49 1.98 17.87
C SER A 50 -3.72 0.77 18.44
N SER A 51 -2.72 0.27 17.71
CA SER A 51 -1.99 -0.96 18.06
C SER A 51 -0.47 -0.76 18.07
N GLN A 52 0.26 -1.80 18.48
CA GLN A 52 1.73 -1.85 18.36
C GLN A 52 2.22 -1.62 16.92
N PHE A 53 1.37 -1.80 15.91
CA PHE A 53 1.76 -1.53 14.53
C PHE A 53 2.13 -0.07 14.30
N ALA A 54 1.61 0.88 15.07
CA ALA A 54 1.97 2.30 14.97
C ALA A 54 2.81 2.81 16.15
N ASP A 55 3.31 1.91 17.00
CA ASP A 55 4.11 2.29 18.18
C ASP A 55 5.46 2.90 17.77
N LEU A 56 5.76 4.08 18.32
CA LEU A 56 6.97 4.86 18.02
C LEU A 56 8.19 4.42 18.81
N GLU A 57 8.01 3.68 19.89
CA GLU A 57 9.13 3.10 20.64
C GLU A 57 9.74 1.93 19.86
N SER A 58 8.89 1.06 19.30
CA SER A 58 9.32 -0.10 18.52
C SER A 58 9.42 0.14 17.01
N SER A 59 8.75 1.16 16.45
CA SER A 59 8.71 1.41 15.00
C SER A 59 8.56 2.89 14.66
N ARG A 60 9.66 3.63 14.60
CA ARG A 60 9.67 5.09 14.36
C ARG A 60 9.93 5.45 12.89
N PRO A 61 9.12 6.32 12.25
CA PRO A 61 9.42 6.82 10.91
C PRO A 61 10.72 7.64 10.90
N VAL A 62 11.58 7.39 9.91
CA VAL A 62 12.83 8.16 9.72
C VAL A 62 12.89 8.89 8.36
N GLY A 63 11.89 8.67 7.51
CA GLY A 63 11.76 9.31 6.19
C GLY A 63 12.53 8.58 5.10
N GLY A 64 13.02 9.33 4.12
CA GLY A 64 13.68 8.83 2.92
C GLY A 64 12.77 8.75 1.69
N VAL A 65 13.20 7.99 0.69
CA VAL A 65 12.38 7.72 -0.51
C VAL A 65 11.22 6.82 -0.10
N GLY A 66 10.00 7.24 -0.40
CA GLY A 66 8.79 6.45 -0.30
C GLY A 66 8.01 6.48 -1.62
N GLY A 67 6.77 6.01 -1.59
CA GLY A 67 5.89 6.06 -2.75
C GLY A 67 4.45 5.70 -2.43
N ILE A 68 3.57 6.21 -3.28
CA ILE A 68 2.20 5.72 -3.42
C ILE A 68 2.17 4.83 -4.65
N GLN A 69 1.66 3.61 -4.51
CA GLN A 69 1.53 2.68 -5.61
C GLN A 69 0.06 2.35 -5.82
N VAL A 70 -0.38 2.37 -7.08
CA VAL A 70 -1.64 1.76 -7.50
C VAL A 70 -1.28 0.58 -8.37
N ILE A 71 -1.82 -0.59 -8.04
CA ILE A 71 -1.42 -1.86 -8.65
C ILE A 71 -2.65 -2.59 -9.13
N ARG A 72 -2.60 -3.09 -10.36
CA ARG A 72 -3.61 -4.00 -10.92
C ARG A 72 -2.98 -5.37 -11.07
N TYR A 73 -3.36 -6.30 -10.21
CA TYR A 73 -2.92 -7.68 -10.26
C TYR A 73 -3.76 -8.46 -11.27
N LYS A 74 -3.10 -9.03 -12.27
CA LYS A 74 -3.71 -9.79 -13.37
C LYS A 74 -3.75 -11.28 -13.07
N GLU A 75 -2.66 -11.82 -12.53
CA GLU A 75 -2.52 -13.24 -12.21
C GLU A 75 -1.94 -13.38 -10.80
N THR A 76 -2.70 -14.01 -9.92
CA THR A 76 -2.31 -14.31 -8.52
C THR A 76 -2.92 -15.66 -8.11
N PRO A 77 -2.42 -16.28 -7.03
CA PRO A 77 -3.00 -17.51 -6.47
C PRO A 77 -4.49 -17.38 -6.05
N VAL A 78 -4.98 -16.15 -5.86
CA VAL A 78 -6.34 -15.85 -5.40
C VAL A 78 -7.14 -15.01 -6.40
N GLY A 79 -6.74 -15.06 -7.68
CA GLY A 79 -7.39 -14.31 -8.76
C GLY A 79 -6.97 -12.83 -8.85
N PRO A 80 -7.48 -12.10 -9.85
CA PRO A 80 -7.11 -10.71 -10.09
C PRO A 80 -7.69 -9.76 -9.02
N TYR A 81 -6.97 -8.67 -8.71
CA TYR A 81 -7.42 -7.63 -7.79
C TYR A 81 -6.67 -6.32 -8.00
N ASP A 82 -7.19 -5.25 -7.40
CA ASP A 82 -6.53 -3.93 -7.39
C ASP A 82 -6.03 -3.62 -5.98
N GLU A 83 -4.95 -2.85 -5.88
CA GLU A 83 -4.33 -2.46 -4.62
C GLU A 83 -3.86 -1.00 -4.66
N LEU A 84 -4.05 -0.30 -3.55
CA LEU A 84 -3.40 0.97 -3.23
C LEU A 84 -2.43 0.70 -2.09
N VAL A 85 -1.18 1.12 -2.24
CA VAL A 85 -0.12 0.96 -1.23
C VAL A 85 0.47 2.31 -0.91
N ILE A 86 0.61 2.62 0.38
CA ILE A 86 1.36 3.77 0.87
C ILE A 86 2.58 3.24 1.62
N ILE A 87 3.77 3.52 1.09
CA ILE A 87 5.07 3.26 1.73
C ILE A 87 5.73 4.62 1.97
N PRO A 88 5.61 5.18 3.18
CA PRO A 88 6.12 6.53 3.47
C PRO A 88 7.64 6.66 3.42
N GLY A 89 8.35 5.55 3.59
CA GLY A 89 9.80 5.50 3.61
C GLY A 89 10.28 4.43 4.58
N LYS A 90 11.45 4.67 5.17
CA LYS A 90 12.03 3.76 6.15
C LYS A 90 11.57 4.09 7.57
N PHE A 91 11.57 3.06 8.38
CA PHE A 91 11.32 3.10 9.81
C PHE A 91 12.53 2.48 10.51
N GLU A 92 12.95 3.12 11.59
CA GLU A 92 13.70 2.41 12.62
C GLU A 92 12.76 1.42 13.28
N TRP A 93 13.24 0.21 13.49
CA TRP A 93 12.50 -0.80 14.23
C TRP A 93 13.37 -1.44 15.29
N THR A 94 12.75 -1.79 16.42
CA THR A 94 13.35 -2.58 17.49
C THR A 94 12.36 -3.67 17.89
N LYS A 95 12.82 -4.91 17.93
CA LYS A 95 12.04 -6.05 18.42
C LYS A 95 12.80 -6.74 19.55
N GLN A 96 12.04 -7.17 20.55
CA GLN A 96 12.50 -8.04 21.61
C GLN A 96 11.93 -9.43 21.34
N ASP A 97 12.78 -10.45 21.33
CA ASP A 97 12.34 -11.84 21.18
C ASP A 97 11.93 -12.47 22.52
N SER A 98 11.58 -13.75 22.50
CA SER A 98 11.18 -14.50 23.70
C SER A 98 12.31 -14.75 24.70
N ASN A 99 13.57 -14.49 24.31
CA ASN A 99 14.76 -14.67 25.13
C ASN A 99 15.29 -13.33 25.68
N ASP A 100 14.49 -12.25 25.56
CA ASP A 100 14.87 -10.88 25.90
C ASP A 100 16.01 -10.30 25.04
N GLU A 101 16.29 -10.88 23.88
CA GLU A 101 17.26 -10.32 22.94
C GLU A 101 16.62 -9.21 22.10
N CYS A 102 17.21 -8.02 22.16
CA CYS A 102 16.81 -6.87 21.37
C CYS A 102 17.57 -6.82 20.05
N THR A 103 16.83 -6.84 18.94
CA THR A 103 17.37 -6.61 17.59
C THR A 103 16.74 -5.37 16.99
N SER A 104 17.53 -4.60 16.25
CA SER A 104 17.06 -3.35 15.64
C SER A 104 17.61 -3.17 14.23
N GLY A 105 16.95 -2.33 13.45
CA GLY A 105 17.30 -2.08 12.06
C GLY A 105 16.56 -0.91 11.45
N HIS A 106 16.79 -0.71 10.15
CA HIS A 106 16.15 0.34 9.35
C HIS A 106 15.63 -0.27 8.05
N SER A 107 14.31 -0.43 7.94
CA SER A 107 13.68 -1.08 6.79
C SER A 107 12.45 -0.31 6.33
N TYR A 108 11.96 -0.61 5.14
CA TYR A 108 10.72 -0.03 4.64
C TYR A 108 9.52 -0.50 5.46
N LYS A 109 8.46 0.31 5.47
CA LYS A 109 7.18 -0.07 6.07
C LYS A 109 6.02 0.41 5.20
N ALA A 110 5.17 -0.52 4.81
CA ALA A 110 3.90 -0.21 4.17
C ALA A 110 2.86 0.05 5.26
N THR A 111 2.42 1.30 5.39
CA THR A 111 1.66 1.73 6.58
C THR A 111 0.15 1.67 6.38
N ARG A 112 -0.32 1.85 5.13
CA ARG A 112 -1.73 1.76 4.78
C ARG A 112 -1.91 1.20 3.39
N LEU A 113 -2.75 0.18 3.29
CA LEU A 113 -3.02 -0.52 2.05
C LEU A 113 -4.50 -0.84 1.92
N TYR A 114 -4.99 -0.72 0.70
CA TYR A 114 -6.34 -1.16 0.36
C TYR A 114 -6.31 -2.14 -0.78
N VAL A 115 -7.20 -3.13 -0.74
CA VAL A 115 -7.36 -4.15 -1.78
C VAL A 115 -8.82 -4.36 -2.14
N SER A 116 -9.08 -4.75 -3.40
CA SER A 116 -10.44 -4.94 -3.90
C SER A 116 -11.11 -6.26 -3.51
N GLN A 117 -10.41 -7.17 -2.83
CA GLN A 117 -10.97 -8.48 -2.44
C GLN A 117 -10.45 -9.02 -1.09
N LYS A 118 -11.31 -9.80 -0.42
CA LYS A 118 -11.04 -10.42 0.90
C LYS A 118 -9.89 -11.42 0.91
N HIS A 119 -9.69 -12.17 -0.17
CA HIS A 119 -8.68 -13.23 -0.22
C HIS A 119 -7.26 -12.68 -0.07
N THR A 120 -6.90 -11.67 -0.87
CA THR A 120 -5.58 -11.03 -0.75
C THR A 120 -5.44 -10.19 0.52
N CYS A 121 -6.54 -9.66 1.05
CA CYS A 121 -6.55 -8.95 2.33
C CYS A 121 -6.08 -9.89 3.46
N PHE A 122 -6.77 -11.04 3.60
CA PHE A 122 -6.42 -12.06 4.59
C PHE A 122 -4.98 -12.61 4.41
N ASN A 123 -4.64 -13.05 3.19
CA ASN A 123 -3.32 -13.64 2.93
C ASN A 123 -2.20 -12.59 3.08
N GLY A 124 -2.45 -11.34 2.71
CA GLY A 124 -1.53 -10.23 2.89
C GLY A 124 -1.15 -9.99 4.35
N ARG A 125 -2.18 -9.98 5.22
CA ARG A 125 -2.02 -9.80 6.66
C ARG A 125 -1.29 -10.98 7.29
N THR A 126 -1.70 -12.21 6.97
CA THR A 126 -1.16 -13.43 7.59
C THR A 126 0.25 -13.80 7.12
N ASN A 127 0.56 -13.64 5.83
CA ASN A 127 1.85 -14.07 5.27
C ASN A 127 2.97 -13.04 5.49
N TRP A 128 2.64 -11.74 5.57
CA TRP A 128 3.62 -10.65 5.50
C TRP A 128 3.41 -9.50 6.51
N ASN A 129 2.46 -9.63 7.44
CA ASN A 129 2.05 -8.54 8.34
C ASN A 129 1.72 -7.23 7.60
N ILE A 130 1.18 -7.31 6.39
CA ILE A 130 0.82 -6.12 5.61
C ILE A 130 -0.57 -5.66 6.05
N PRO A 131 -0.77 -4.40 6.51
CA PRO A 131 -2.03 -3.91 7.07
C PRO A 131 -3.05 -3.60 5.96
N LYS A 132 -3.52 -4.65 5.28
CA LYS A 132 -4.51 -4.53 4.22
C LYS A 132 -5.91 -4.35 4.82
N HIS A 133 -6.68 -3.50 4.16
CA HIS A 133 -8.12 -3.32 4.36
C HIS A 133 -8.85 -3.39 3.02
N LEU A 134 -10.17 -3.57 3.05
CA LEU A 134 -10.96 -3.57 1.83
C LEU A 134 -11.20 -2.15 1.31
N ALA A 135 -11.19 -2.01 -0.01
CA ALA A 135 -11.72 -0.84 -0.70
C ALA A 135 -12.34 -1.21 -2.04
N ARG A 136 -13.29 -0.41 -2.49
CA ARG A 136 -13.75 -0.43 -3.88
C ARG A 136 -12.83 0.46 -4.72
N PHE A 137 -12.48 -0.03 -5.91
CA PHE A 137 -11.64 0.69 -6.87
C PHE A 137 -12.48 1.01 -8.11
N ASP A 138 -12.59 2.29 -8.43
CA ASP A 138 -13.25 2.75 -9.65
C ASP A 138 -12.20 3.26 -10.62
N TRP A 139 -12.12 2.64 -11.80
CA TRP A 139 -11.20 3.00 -12.87
C TRP A 139 -11.94 3.67 -14.03
N GLU A 140 -11.35 4.72 -14.56
CA GLU A 140 -11.87 5.47 -15.70
C GLU A 140 -10.72 5.72 -16.70
N GLU A 141 -10.87 5.25 -17.94
CA GLU A 141 -9.93 5.53 -19.02
C GLU A 141 -10.52 6.62 -19.92
N ALA A 142 -9.82 7.75 -20.02
CA ALA A 142 -10.21 8.84 -20.90
C ALA A 142 -9.81 8.55 -22.36
N PRO A 143 -10.42 9.23 -23.35
CA PRO A 143 -10.06 9.06 -24.77
C PRO A 143 -8.58 9.31 -25.08
N ASP A 144 -7.91 10.16 -24.29
CA ASP A 144 -6.48 10.46 -24.42
C ASP A 144 -5.55 9.46 -23.71
N LYS A 145 -6.11 8.30 -23.28
CA LYS A 145 -5.43 7.22 -22.57
C LYS A 145 -4.95 7.58 -21.16
N SER A 146 -5.43 8.69 -20.60
CA SER A 146 -5.26 8.95 -19.17
C SER A 146 -6.10 7.96 -18.35
N LEU A 147 -5.52 7.43 -17.28
CA LEU A 147 -6.16 6.48 -16.36
C LEU A 147 -6.44 7.20 -15.05
N THR A 148 -7.71 7.29 -14.66
CA THR A 148 -8.10 7.80 -13.33
C THR A 148 -8.52 6.64 -12.46
N VAL A 149 -8.02 6.62 -11.23
CA VAL A 149 -8.44 5.67 -10.19
C VAL A 149 -9.01 6.43 -9.00
N ARG A 150 -10.08 5.90 -8.41
CA ARG A 150 -10.68 6.39 -7.16
C ARG A 150 -10.84 5.20 -6.21
N VAL A 151 -10.39 5.37 -4.97
CA VAL A 151 -10.34 4.31 -3.96
C VAL A 151 -11.27 4.67 -2.81
N TYR A 152 -12.24 3.81 -2.55
CA TYR A 152 -13.30 3.99 -1.55
C TYR A 152 -13.16 2.91 -0.47
N PRO A 153 -12.51 3.22 0.67
CA PRO A 153 -12.28 2.25 1.74
C PRO A 153 -13.55 1.84 2.48
N TYR A 154 -13.48 0.72 3.20
CA TYR A 154 -14.51 0.29 4.14
C TYR A 154 -14.20 0.71 5.61
N ASP A 155 -12.97 1.16 5.89
CA ASP A 155 -12.44 1.48 7.23
C ASP A 155 -12.54 2.97 7.62
N THR A 156 -13.04 3.84 6.74
CA THR A 156 -13.11 5.30 6.97
C THR A 156 -14.38 5.74 7.69
N SER A 157 -15.34 4.82 7.89
CA SER A 157 -16.52 5.07 8.70
C SER A 157 -16.26 4.72 10.17
N ASN A 158 -17.15 5.13 11.09
CA ASN A 158 -17.07 4.72 12.49
C ASN A 158 -17.48 3.24 12.72
N ASP A 159 -17.79 2.50 11.66
CA ASP A 159 -18.13 1.08 11.71
C ASP A 159 -16.87 0.20 11.75
N LYS A 160 -16.57 -0.33 12.94
CA LYS A 160 -15.43 -1.25 13.15
C LYS A 160 -15.58 -2.60 12.44
N THR A 161 -16.76 -2.91 11.89
CA THR A 161 -16.97 -4.13 11.12
C THR A 161 -16.62 -3.96 9.64
N GLU A 162 -16.33 -2.74 9.20
CA GLU A 162 -15.97 -2.45 7.80
C GLU A 162 -17.03 -3.04 6.83
N ALA A 163 -18.31 -2.95 7.19
CA ALA A 163 -19.38 -3.59 6.42
C ALA A 163 -19.83 -2.77 5.21
N THR A 164 -19.59 -1.45 5.23
CA THR A 164 -20.06 -0.53 4.20
C THR A 164 -18.91 0.26 3.61
N VAL A 165 -18.89 0.33 2.28
CA VAL A 165 -17.94 1.15 1.53
C VAL A 165 -18.20 2.65 1.76
N SER A 166 -17.14 3.43 1.85
CA SER A 166 -17.20 4.89 1.92
C SER A 166 -17.90 5.47 0.68
N PRO A 167 -18.82 6.45 0.85
CA PRO A 167 -19.40 7.15 -0.29
C PRO A 167 -18.40 8.10 -0.96
N THR A 168 -17.37 8.54 -0.25
CA THR A 168 -16.32 9.45 -0.74
C THR A 168 -15.00 8.71 -0.93
N PRO A 169 -14.22 9.07 -1.97
CA PRO A 169 -12.92 8.45 -2.18
C PRO A 169 -11.93 8.96 -1.13
N PHE A 170 -11.14 8.04 -0.57
CA PHE A 170 -10.01 8.39 0.29
C PHE A 170 -8.81 8.86 -0.54
N PHE A 171 -8.62 8.23 -1.70
CA PHE A 171 -7.54 8.53 -2.63
C PHE A 171 -8.09 8.57 -4.05
N GLN A 172 -7.60 9.52 -4.83
CA GLN A 172 -7.74 9.51 -6.28
C GLN A 172 -6.47 10.03 -6.97
N ALA A 173 -6.23 9.54 -8.17
CA ALA A 173 -5.19 10.07 -9.04
C ALA A 173 -5.53 9.87 -10.52
N THR A 174 -5.13 10.83 -11.35
CA THR A 174 -5.11 10.68 -12.81
C THR A 174 -3.68 10.49 -13.28
N MET A 175 -3.43 9.39 -13.98
CA MET A 175 -2.14 8.97 -14.49
C MET A 175 -2.13 9.11 -16.00
N LYS A 176 -1.10 9.77 -16.55
CA LYS A 176 -0.94 9.94 -18.00
C LYS A 176 0.49 9.66 -18.42
N ARG A 177 0.69 8.86 -19.47
CA ARG A 177 2.03 8.56 -19.99
C ARG A 177 2.68 9.82 -20.54
N ILE A 178 3.96 10.00 -20.26
CA ILE A 178 4.73 11.09 -20.87
C ILE A 178 5.04 10.69 -22.32
N PRO A 179 4.55 11.44 -23.32
CA PRO A 179 4.76 11.08 -24.72
C PRO A 179 6.23 11.17 -25.09
N LEU A 180 6.64 10.39 -26.10
CA LEU A 180 7.97 10.41 -26.73
C LEU A 180 9.15 9.96 -25.85
N ILE A 181 8.93 9.54 -24.60
CA ILE A 181 9.96 8.89 -23.78
C ILE A 181 9.91 7.37 -24.02
N PRO A 182 10.99 6.75 -24.53
CA PRO A 182 11.01 5.31 -24.75
C PRO A 182 10.95 4.56 -23.41
N SER A 183 10.32 3.39 -23.41
CA SER A 183 10.33 2.51 -22.25
C SER A 183 11.71 1.86 -22.05
N PHE A 184 12.02 1.49 -20.82
CA PHE A 184 13.27 0.81 -20.46
C PHE A 184 13.01 -0.47 -19.65
N PRO A 185 13.88 -1.48 -19.74
CA PRO A 185 13.81 -2.63 -18.84
C PRO A 185 14.24 -2.23 -17.43
N PHE A 186 13.60 -2.82 -16.41
CA PHE A 186 13.93 -2.57 -15.02
C PHE A 186 13.78 -3.85 -14.18
N SER A 187 14.66 -4.01 -13.20
CA SER A 187 14.57 -5.01 -12.15
C SER A 187 14.90 -4.33 -10.82
N SER A 188 14.19 -4.60 -9.74
CA SER A 188 14.57 -4.05 -8.43
C SER A 188 15.76 -4.78 -7.81
N LYS A 189 16.12 -5.97 -8.30
CA LYS A 189 17.18 -6.80 -7.69
C LYS A 189 18.56 -6.13 -7.65
N TRP A 190 18.86 -5.25 -8.61
CA TRP A 190 20.17 -4.56 -8.65
C TRP A 190 20.26 -3.40 -7.65
N LEU A 191 19.14 -2.94 -7.09
CA LEU A 191 19.10 -1.82 -6.16
C LEU A 191 19.91 -2.09 -4.88
N SER A 192 19.94 -3.34 -4.42
CA SER A 192 20.75 -3.74 -3.25
C SER A 192 22.24 -3.52 -3.49
N HIS A 193 22.73 -3.66 -4.73
CA HIS A 193 24.12 -3.40 -5.09
C HIS A 193 24.51 -1.92 -4.99
N ILE A 194 23.54 -1.01 -4.96
CA ILE A 194 23.76 0.43 -4.74
C ILE A 194 23.24 0.91 -3.37
N GLY A 195 23.04 0.00 -2.43
CA GLY A 195 22.64 0.32 -1.05
C GLY A 195 21.16 0.65 -0.86
N ILE A 196 20.30 0.39 -1.85
CA ILE A 196 18.86 0.51 -1.73
C ILE A 196 18.27 -0.89 -1.49
N ASP A 197 18.13 -1.23 -0.22
CA ASP A 197 17.40 -2.43 0.20
C ASP A 197 15.90 -2.13 0.33
N LEU A 198 15.07 -2.87 -0.41
CA LEU A 198 13.62 -2.75 -0.40
C LEU A 198 12.96 -3.63 0.66
N GLU A 199 13.73 -4.31 1.51
CA GLU A 199 13.19 -5.09 2.63
C GLU A 199 12.19 -4.26 3.44
N CYS A 200 11.01 -4.85 3.63
CA CYS A 200 9.98 -4.37 4.53
C CYS A 200 10.03 -5.17 5.83
N VAL A 201 10.01 -4.49 6.97
CA VAL A 201 9.92 -5.11 8.30
C VAL A 201 8.69 -4.58 9.00
N HIS A 202 7.79 -5.48 9.36
CA HIS A 202 6.49 -5.15 9.93
C HIS A 202 6.28 -5.81 11.31
N PRO A 203 5.87 -5.03 12.32
CA PRO A 203 5.43 -5.58 13.60
C PRO A 203 4.13 -6.40 13.43
N PRO A 204 3.74 -7.20 14.44
CA PRO A 204 2.53 -7.99 14.35
C PRO A 204 1.27 -7.11 14.27
N LEU A 205 0.29 -7.56 13.49
CA LEU A 205 -0.94 -6.84 13.23
C LEU A 205 -2.01 -7.14 14.30
N PRO A 206 -2.83 -6.14 14.67
CA PRO A 206 -4.04 -6.39 15.44
C PRO A 206 -5.08 -7.18 14.63
N GLU A 207 -5.91 -7.94 15.33
CA GLU A 207 -7.10 -8.58 14.75
C GLU A 207 -8.26 -7.57 14.64
N GLY A 208 -8.88 -7.51 13.47
CA GLY A 208 -10.04 -6.67 13.18
C GLY A 208 -11.36 -7.44 13.20
N ARG A 209 -12.47 -6.73 12.95
CA ARG A 209 -13.82 -7.33 12.90
C ARG A 209 -14.43 -7.27 11.50
N GLY A 210 -13.58 -7.36 10.47
CA GLY A 210 -13.96 -7.24 9.07
C GLY A 210 -15.14 -8.15 8.71
N SER A 211 -16.14 -7.57 8.05
CA SER A 211 -17.42 -8.21 7.75
C SER A 211 -17.30 -9.45 6.86
N GLN A 212 -16.14 -9.68 6.25
CA GLN A 212 -15.86 -10.80 5.35
C GLN A 212 -14.80 -11.77 5.92
N GLY A 213 -14.44 -11.61 7.20
CA GLY A 213 -13.43 -12.43 7.89
C GLY A 213 -11.99 -12.14 7.47
N GLU A 214 -11.75 -10.99 6.83
CA GLU A 214 -10.54 -10.67 6.10
C GLU A 214 -9.43 -9.98 6.91
N LEU A 215 -9.68 -9.70 8.20
CA LEU A 215 -8.79 -8.96 9.09
C LEU A 215 -8.21 -9.82 10.23
N PRO A 216 -7.52 -10.93 9.95
CA PRO A 216 -6.81 -11.67 10.99
C PRO A 216 -5.67 -10.81 11.57
N GLY A 217 -5.39 -11.01 12.86
CA GLY A 217 -4.19 -10.51 13.53
C GLY A 217 -3.02 -11.49 13.41
N THR A 218 -1.83 -11.02 13.78
CA THR A 218 -0.60 -11.83 13.81
C THR A 218 0.13 -11.65 15.14
N LYS A 219 1.10 -12.53 15.42
CA LYS A 219 1.79 -12.59 16.72
C LYS A 219 3.30 -12.30 16.65
N SER A 220 3.90 -12.48 15.48
CA SER A 220 5.34 -12.36 15.28
C SER A 220 5.65 -11.23 14.30
N TRP A 221 6.84 -10.67 14.38
CA TRP A 221 7.36 -9.77 13.35
C TRP A 221 7.56 -10.52 12.04
N CYS A 222 7.48 -9.81 10.92
CA CYS A 222 7.70 -10.38 9.59
C CYS A 222 8.61 -9.47 8.78
N ALA A 223 9.52 -10.08 8.02
CA ALA A 223 10.29 -9.40 6.99
C ALA A 223 10.01 -10.00 5.61
N PHE A 224 10.03 -9.15 4.59
CA PHE A 224 9.93 -9.58 3.20
C PHE A 224 10.52 -8.54 2.26
N THR A 225 10.97 -8.99 1.09
CA THR A 225 11.58 -8.09 0.10
C THR A 225 10.85 -8.22 -1.23
N PRO A 226 10.04 -7.23 -1.64
CA PRO A 226 9.36 -7.27 -2.93
C PRO A 226 10.36 -7.13 -4.08
N ALA A 227 10.29 -8.06 -5.03
CA ALA A 227 11.13 -8.05 -6.22
C ALA A 227 10.30 -7.78 -7.50
N PHE A 228 10.47 -6.59 -8.08
CA PHE A 228 9.81 -6.18 -9.32
C PHE A 228 10.73 -6.40 -10.52
N SER A 229 10.18 -6.86 -11.64
CA SER A 229 10.89 -6.89 -12.92
C SER A 229 9.94 -6.66 -14.08
N GLY A 230 10.37 -5.87 -15.07
CA GLY A 230 9.57 -5.52 -16.24
C GLY A 230 10.45 -5.22 -17.44
N LYS A 231 9.94 -5.49 -18.65
CA LYS A 231 10.66 -5.25 -19.91
C LYS A 231 10.42 -3.84 -20.48
N ALA A 232 9.31 -3.21 -20.13
CA ALA A 232 8.87 -1.94 -20.70
C ALA A 232 8.32 -1.01 -19.61
N VAL A 233 9.20 -0.46 -18.79
CA VAL A 233 8.87 0.58 -17.81
C VAL A 233 8.78 1.92 -18.50
N GLY A 234 7.67 2.64 -18.31
CA GLY A 234 7.46 3.99 -18.84
C GLY A 234 7.39 5.05 -17.75
N LEU A 235 7.61 6.31 -18.13
CA LEU A 235 7.35 7.45 -17.25
C LEU A 235 5.91 7.94 -17.42
N MET A 236 5.30 8.34 -16.30
CA MET A 236 3.96 8.91 -16.27
C MET A 236 3.92 10.16 -15.40
N THR A 237 3.04 11.10 -15.73
CA THR A 237 2.60 12.14 -14.80
C THR A 237 1.45 11.61 -13.95
N PHE A 238 1.48 11.92 -12.66
CA PHE A 238 0.39 11.68 -11.72
C PHE A 238 -0.18 13.03 -11.29
N ASP A 239 -1.49 13.20 -11.40
CA ASP A 239 -2.24 14.31 -10.81
C ASP A 239 -3.05 13.76 -9.63
N MET A 240 -2.59 14.05 -8.40
CA MET A 240 -3.16 13.53 -7.16
C MET A 240 -4.00 14.60 -6.43
N LYS A 241 -4.71 15.44 -7.17
CA LYS A 241 -5.72 16.33 -6.57
C LYS A 241 -6.78 15.49 -5.87
N GLN A 242 -7.18 15.84 -4.65
CA GLN A 242 -8.27 15.16 -3.93
C GLN A 242 -9.56 16.00 -3.99
N TYR A 243 -10.73 15.35 -4.02
CA TYR A 243 -12.04 15.99 -3.97
C TYR A 243 -12.84 15.35 -2.84
N PHE A 244 -13.24 16.14 -1.84
CA PHE A 244 -14.10 15.71 -0.74
C PHE A 244 -15.40 16.52 -0.79
N GLU A 245 -16.56 15.88 -0.63
CA GLU A 245 -17.87 16.57 -0.70
C GLU A 245 -18.08 17.60 0.42
N ASP A 246 -17.41 17.46 1.56
CA ASP A 246 -17.41 18.42 2.68
C ASP A 246 -16.45 19.60 2.44
N ASP A 247 -16.66 20.32 1.34
CA ASP A 247 -15.84 21.45 0.88
C ASP A 247 -16.04 22.74 1.71
N LYS A 248 -16.66 22.65 2.90
CA LYS A 248 -16.86 23.80 3.81
C LYS A 248 -15.62 24.16 4.63
N LYS A 249 -14.58 23.33 4.60
CA LYS A 249 -13.25 23.66 5.14
C LYS A 249 -12.21 23.35 4.07
N GLY A 250 -11.94 24.34 3.22
CA GLY A 250 -10.84 24.33 2.25
C GLY A 250 -9.49 24.11 2.92
N SER A 251 -9.19 22.85 3.24
CA SER A 251 -7.97 22.43 3.89
C SER A 251 -6.94 22.04 2.84
N GLN A 252 -5.66 22.17 3.18
CA GLN A 252 -4.51 21.81 2.34
C GLN A 252 -4.57 20.38 1.75
N ARG A 253 -5.46 19.51 2.25
CA ARG A 253 -5.80 18.19 1.68
C ARG A 253 -6.43 18.24 0.28
N ASN A 254 -6.98 19.38 -0.16
CA ASN A 254 -7.58 19.50 -1.49
C ASN A 254 -6.53 19.63 -2.61
N GLU A 255 -5.29 20.00 -2.30
CA GLU A 255 -4.25 20.18 -3.31
C GLU A 255 -3.41 18.92 -3.57
N ASN A 256 -3.26 18.03 -2.58
CA ASN A 256 -2.51 16.79 -2.69
C ASN A 256 -2.96 15.77 -1.62
N PHE A 257 -2.67 14.49 -1.83
CA PHE A 257 -3.05 13.42 -0.89
C PHE A 257 -2.16 13.35 0.38
N TRP A 258 -0.84 13.45 0.22
CA TRP A 258 0.10 13.33 1.34
C TRP A 258 0.67 14.70 1.74
N PRO A 259 0.58 15.11 3.01
CA PRO A 259 1.00 16.44 3.47
C PRO A 259 2.43 16.80 3.05
N GLY A 260 2.60 18.02 2.54
CA GLY A 260 3.89 18.52 2.07
C GLY A 260 4.32 18.01 0.69
N LEU A 261 3.50 17.21 -0.02
CA LEU A 261 3.78 16.80 -1.39
C LEU A 261 3.14 17.73 -2.43
N GLY A 262 3.82 17.99 -3.55
CA GLY A 262 3.16 18.63 -4.70
C GLY A 262 2.05 17.77 -5.31
N ARG A 263 0.99 18.43 -5.81
CA ARG A 263 -0.15 17.82 -6.52
C ARG A 263 0.27 16.89 -7.66
N ARG A 264 1.20 17.38 -8.48
CA ARG A 264 1.67 16.71 -9.70
C ARG A 264 3.02 16.07 -9.46
N ARG A 265 3.19 14.84 -9.93
CA ARG A 265 4.42 14.05 -9.79
C ARG A 265 4.79 13.40 -11.12
N VAL A 266 6.08 13.17 -11.32
CA VAL A 266 6.54 12.18 -12.30
C VAL A 266 6.74 10.87 -11.54
N GLY A 267 6.22 9.80 -12.11
CA GLY A 267 6.37 8.45 -11.60
C GLY A 267 6.63 7.46 -12.72
N VAL A 268 6.56 6.19 -12.36
CA VAL A 268 6.82 5.08 -13.27
C VAL A 268 5.60 4.19 -13.41
N ALA A 269 5.43 3.62 -14.59
CA ALA A 269 4.51 2.53 -14.85
C ALA A 269 5.28 1.32 -15.34
N MET A 270 5.08 0.19 -14.68
CA MET A 270 5.56 -1.11 -15.14
C MET A 270 4.35 -1.95 -15.50
N GLU A 271 4.04 -2.02 -16.79
CA GLU A 271 2.92 -2.82 -17.31
C GLU A 271 3.39 -4.25 -17.62
N ASN A 272 2.53 -5.23 -17.35
CA ASN A 272 2.83 -6.66 -17.50
C ASN A 272 4.15 -7.07 -16.77
N ALA A 273 4.42 -6.43 -15.64
CA ALA A 273 5.56 -6.71 -14.80
C ALA A 273 5.36 -8.02 -14.02
N THR A 274 6.47 -8.56 -13.53
CA THR A 274 6.47 -9.66 -12.56
C THR A 274 6.85 -9.12 -11.20
N LEU A 275 6.03 -9.39 -10.20
CA LEU A 275 6.32 -9.14 -8.80
C LEU A 275 6.47 -10.48 -8.09
N VAL A 276 7.57 -10.67 -7.36
CA VAL A 276 7.76 -11.81 -6.46
C VAL A 276 7.70 -11.31 -5.02
N LEU A 277 6.85 -11.96 -4.22
CA LEU A 277 6.74 -11.77 -2.78
C LEU A 277 7.09 -13.08 -2.10
N ASP A 278 8.16 -13.05 -1.31
CA ASP A 278 8.58 -14.16 -0.45
C ASP A 278 8.66 -13.63 0.99
N SER A 279 8.45 -14.47 1.99
CA SER A 279 8.55 -14.04 3.40
C SER A 279 9.70 -14.72 4.10
N ARG A 280 10.24 -14.06 5.12
CA ARG A 280 11.06 -14.68 6.14
C ARG A 280 10.54 -14.23 7.51
N GLU A 281 10.32 -15.19 8.40
CA GLU A 281 10.10 -14.85 9.81
C GLU A 281 11.39 -14.29 10.39
N ILE A 282 11.28 -13.19 11.14
CA ILE A 282 12.42 -12.57 11.81
C ILE A 282 12.25 -12.50 13.30
#